data_AF-A0A5K1E0D1-F1
#
_entry.id   AF-A0A5K1E0D1-F1
#
_cell.length_a   1.000
_cell.length_b   1.000
_cell.length_c   1.000
_cell.angle_alpha   90.00
_cell.angle_beta   90.00
_cell.angle_gamma   90.00
#
_symmetry.space_group_name_H-M   'P 1'
#
loop_
_entity.id
_entity.type
_entity.pdbx_description
1 polymer ?
#
loop_
_entity_poly.entity_id
_entity_poly.type
_entity_poly.pdbx_seq_one_letter_code
_entity_poly.pdbx_strand_id
1 'polypeptide(L)'
;SLSPDVGNAQSTLAALDHLRNSLEDAGACSGMVGEDIRMLEQFKLELSDLHSKWKSLFAWKDGPLVQAMKNGDLFLVDEVSLADDSVLERLNSVMEPERKL
;
A
#
# COMPACT_ATOMS: atom_id res chain seq x y z
N SER A 1 -12.69 -16.41 -4.25
CA SER A 1 -11.46 -17.09 -4.66
C SER A 1 -10.45 -16.03 -5.05
N LEU A 2 -9.28 -15.98 -4.41
CA LEU A 2 -8.19 -15.09 -4.81
C LEU A 2 -7.78 -15.43 -6.26
N SER A 3 -7.55 -14.40 -7.08
CA SER A 3 -7.19 -14.55 -8.50
C SER A 3 -5.97 -15.46 -8.68
N PRO A 4 -5.93 -16.33 -9.71
CA PRO A 4 -4.76 -17.17 -10.03
C PRO A 4 -3.44 -16.38 -10.12
N ASP A 5 -3.48 -15.10 -10.44
CA ASP A 5 -2.30 -14.23 -10.52
C ASP A 5 -1.56 -14.04 -9.18
N VAL A 6 -2.28 -14.09 -8.05
CA VAL A 6 -1.66 -13.99 -6.71
C VAL A 6 -0.86 -15.25 -6.37
N GLY A 7 -1.26 -16.41 -6.89
CA GLY A 7 -0.53 -17.66 -6.71
C GLY A 7 0.82 -17.63 -7.41
N ASN A 8 0.85 -17.12 -8.64
CA ASN A 8 2.07 -17.05 -9.46
C ASN A 8 3.14 -16.14 -8.83
N ALA A 9 2.74 -15.02 -8.21
CA ALA A 9 3.66 -14.10 -7.54
C ALA A 9 4.42 -14.76 -6.35
N GLN A 10 3.79 -15.68 -5.62
CA GLN A 10 4.46 -16.42 -4.54
C GLN A 10 5.54 -17.36 -5.08
N SER A 11 5.25 -18.05 -6.18
CA SER A 11 6.21 -18.94 -6.84
C SER A 11 7.39 -18.17 -7.40
N THR A 12 7.17 -16.97 -7.97
CA THR A 12 8.25 -16.09 -8.45
C THR A 12 9.14 -15.61 -7.30
N LEU A 13 8.56 -15.20 -6.17
CA LEU A 13 9.34 -14.80 -4.99
C LEU A 13 10.20 -15.96 -4.45
N ALA A 14 9.64 -17.17 -4.40
CA ALA A 14 10.36 -18.37 -3.98
C ALA A 14 11.51 -18.73 -4.94
N ALA A 15 11.32 -18.56 -6.26
CA ALA A 15 12.37 -18.76 -7.25
C ALA A 15 13.51 -17.74 -7.10
N LEU A 16 13.20 -16.47 -6.79
CA LEU A 16 14.22 -15.45 -6.52
C LEU A 16 15.01 -15.76 -5.24
N ASP A 17 14.35 -16.26 -4.19
CA ASP A 17 15.03 -16.72 -2.97
C ASP A 17 16.02 -17.85 -3.27
N HIS A 18 15.63 -18.79 -4.13
CA HIS A 18 16.51 -19.89 -4.55
C HIS A 18 17.69 -19.40 -5.41
N LEU A 19 17.46 -18.43 -6.31
CA LEU A 19 18.51 -17.84 -7.14
C LEU A 19 19.53 -17.09 -6.29
N ARG A 20 19.09 -16.28 -5.31
CA ARG A 20 19.98 -15.60 -4.37
C ARG A 20 20.86 -16.61 -3.63
N ASN A 21 20.27 -17.63 -3.01
CA ASN A 21 21.03 -18.61 -2.24
C ASN A 21 22.05 -19.34 -3.14
N SER A 22 21.66 -19.68 -4.38
CA SER A 22 22.57 -20.28 -5.35
C SER A 22 23.70 -19.34 -5.81
N LEU A 23 23.47 -18.03 -5.82
CA LEU A 23 24.48 -17.01 -6.16
C LEU A 23 25.41 -16.71 -4.98
N GLU A 24 24.90 -16.76 -3.75
CA GLU A 24 25.71 -16.72 -2.52
C GLU A 24 26.63 -17.94 -2.43
N ASP A 25 26.10 -19.14 -2.72
CA ASP A 25 26.88 -20.39 -2.76
C ASP A 25 27.90 -20.40 -3.90
N ALA A 26 27.59 -19.76 -5.03
CA ALA A 26 28.51 -19.58 -6.16
C ALA A 26 29.53 -18.43 -5.95
N GLY A 27 29.35 -17.61 -4.89
CA GLY A 27 30.11 -16.41 -4.54
C GLY A 27 31.57 -16.63 -4.15
N ALA A 28 32.16 -17.78 -4.45
CA ALA A 28 33.61 -18.00 -4.38
C ALA A 28 34.39 -17.31 -5.52
N CYS A 29 33.73 -16.65 -6.48
CA CYS A 29 34.41 -16.05 -7.64
C CYS A 29 33.91 -14.63 -8.03
N SER A 30 34.79 -13.63 -7.86
CA SER A 30 34.87 -12.30 -8.50
C SER A 30 33.82 -11.21 -8.20
N GLY A 31 34.31 -10.03 -7.80
CA GLY A 31 33.56 -8.88 -7.24
C GLY A 31 32.58 -8.12 -8.14
N MET A 32 32.24 -8.61 -9.34
CA MET A 32 31.14 -8.05 -10.16
C MET A 32 29.74 -8.47 -9.67
N VAL A 33 29.66 -9.58 -8.92
CA VAL A 33 28.37 -10.16 -8.44
C VAL A 33 27.67 -9.26 -7.40
N GLY A 34 28.41 -8.38 -6.72
CA GLY A 34 27.84 -7.57 -5.63
C GLY A 34 26.80 -6.56 -6.08
N GLU A 35 26.92 -6.00 -7.28
CA GLU A 35 25.96 -5.02 -7.81
C GLU A 35 24.69 -5.73 -8.31
N ASP A 36 24.85 -6.88 -8.96
CA ASP A 36 23.74 -7.74 -9.39
C ASP A 36 22.93 -8.26 -8.18
N ILE A 37 23.60 -8.70 -7.11
CA ILE A 37 22.93 -9.15 -5.87
C ILE A 37 22.11 -8.00 -5.26
N ARG A 38 22.67 -6.79 -5.16
CA ARG A 38 21.97 -5.62 -4.62
C ARG A 38 20.72 -5.27 -5.45
N MET A 39 20.83 -5.35 -6.78
CA MET A 39 19.70 -5.13 -7.67
C MET A 39 18.61 -6.20 -7.46
N LEU A 40 19.00 -7.46 -7.29
CA LEU A 40 18.10 -8.58 -7.05
C LEU A 40 17.37 -8.44 -5.70
N GLU A 41 18.07 -7.98 -4.66
CA GLU A 41 17.48 -7.67 -3.36
C GLU A 41 16.46 -6.52 -3.45
N GLN A 42 16.80 -5.45 -4.17
CA GLN A 42 15.90 -4.32 -4.37
C GLN A 42 14.64 -4.76 -5.11
N PHE A 43 14.78 -5.51 -6.19
CA PHE A 43 13.66 -6.00 -6.98
C PHE A 43 12.77 -6.96 -6.18
N LYS A 44 13.37 -7.82 -5.33
CA LYS A 44 12.64 -8.69 -4.43
C LYS A 44 11.80 -7.89 -3.42
N LEU A 45 12.38 -6.84 -2.83
CA LEU A 45 11.66 -5.98 -1.87
C LEU A 45 10.46 -5.30 -2.54
N GLU A 46 10.63 -4.76 -3.74
CA GLU A 46 9.56 -4.14 -4.53
C GLU A 46 8.45 -5.14 -4.88
N LEU A 47 8.81 -6.35 -5.33
CA LEU A 47 7.84 -7.41 -5.62
C LEU A 47 7.10 -7.88 -4.37
N SER A 48 7.77 -7.96 -3.22
CA SER A 48 7.14 -8.34 -1.95
C SER A 48 6.13 -7.29 -1.48
N ASP A 49 6.47 -6.01 -1.59
CA ASP A 49 5.55 -4.91 -1.27
C ASP A 49 4.34 -4.91 -2.19
N LEU A 50 4.56 -5.04 -3.50
CA LEU A 50 3.48 -5.13 -4.47
C LEU A 50 2.59 -6.35 -4.20
N HIS A 51 3.17 -7.51 -3.92
CA HIS A 51 2.42 -8.72 -3.58
C HIS A 51 1.57 -8.56 -2.32
N SER A 52 2.11 -7.89 -1.30
CA SER A 52 1.37 -7.54 -0.08
C SER A 52 0.17 -6.64 -0.39
N LYS A 53 0.37 -5.60 -1.21
CA LYS A 53 -0.71 -4.69 -1.67
C LYS A 53 -1.79 -5.43 -2.46
N TRP A 54 -1.41 -6.32 -3.37
CA TRP A 54 -2.34 -7.12 -4.19
C TRP A 54 -3.11 -8.18 -3.38
N LYS A 55 -2.50 -8.74 -2.33
CA LYS A 55 -3.19 -9.63 -1.39
C LYS A 55 -4.21 -8.90 -0.51
N SER A 56 -4.13 -7.58 -0.42
CA SER A 56 -5.13 -6.79 0.30
C SER A 56 -6.44 -6.80 -0.49
N LEU A 57 -7.37 -7.69 -0.11
CA LEU A 57 -8.69 -7.81 -0.73
C LEU A 57 -9.51 -6.52 -0.59
N PHE A 58 -9.24 -5.74 0.45
CA PHE A 58 -9.83 -4.44 0.70
C PHE A 58 -8.72 -3.43 0.93
N ALA A 59 -8.78 -2.30 0.24
CA ALA A 59 -7.89 -1.17 0.47
C ALA A 59 -8.72 0.00 1.00
N TRP A 60 -8.17 0.73 1.97
CA TRP A 60 -8.76 2.00 2.36
C TRP A 60 -8.73 2.94 1.17
N LYS A 61 -9.86 3.57 0.89
CA LYS A 61 -9.98 4.62 -0.11
C LYS A 61 -10.57 5.84 0.55
N ASP A 62 -9.86 6.96 0.45
CA ASP A 62 -10.34 8.23 0.97
C ASP A 62 -11.66 8.59 0.29
N GLY A 63 -12.65 8.93 1.12
CA GLY A 63 -13.95 9.41 0.65
C GLY A 63 -13.90 10.86 0.15
N PRO A 64 -14.98 11.35 -0.48
CA PRO A 64 -15.03 12.68 -1.10
C PRO A 64 -14.62 13.83 -0.18
N LEU A 65 -15.08 13.80 1.08
CA LEU A 65 -14.72 14.81 2.09
C LEU A 65 -13.21 14.84 2.36
N VAL A 66 -12.60 13.67 2.61
CA VAL A 66 -11.17 13.56 2.91
C VAL A 66 -10.32 14.01 1.72
N GLN A 67 -10.74 13.68 0.50
CA GLN A 67 -10.06 14.13 -0.71
C GLN A 67 -10.11 15.65 -0.86
N ALA A 68 -11.30 16.26 -0.71
CA ALA A 68 -11.46 17.71 -0.78
C ALA A 68 -10.60 18.44 0.27
N MET A 69 -10.60 17.94 1.52
CA MET A 69 -9.75 18.49 2.58
C MET A 69 -8.25 18.42 2.27
N LYS A 70 -7.77 17.30 1.72
CA LYS A 70 -6.36 17.13 1.35
C LYS A 70 -5.95 18.04 0.20
N ASN A 71 -6.85 18.25 -0.75
CA ASN A 71 -6.59 19.08 -1.93
C ASN A 71 -6.81 20.58 -1.68
N GLY A 72 -7.48 20.94 -0.58
CA GLY A 72 -7.92 22.32 -0.32
C GLY A 72 -9.13 22.74 -1.15
N ASP A 73 -9.88 21.77 -1.69
CA ASP A 73 -11.09 22.01 -2.48
C ASP A 73 -12.28 22.35 -1.58
N LEU A 74 -13.25 23.07 -2.14
CA LEU A 74 -14.52 23.33 -1.47
C LEU A 74 -15.41 22.07 -1.51
N PHE A 75 -15.97 21.69 -0.36
CA PHE A 75 -16.88 20.56 -0.22
C PHE A 75 -18.28 21.07 0.16
N LEU A 76 -19.29 20.80 -0.67
CA LEU A 76 -20.69 21.17 -0.42
C LEU A 76 -21.48 19.93 -0.01
N VAL A 77 -22.18 20.01 1.13
CA VAL A 77 -23.08 18.97 1.62
C VAL A 77 -24.51 19.46 1.46
N ASP A 78 -25.33 18.69 0.75
CA ASP A 78 -26.77 18.93 0.61
C ASP A 78 -27.57 17.97 1.52
N GLU A 79 -28.82 18.33 1.82
CA GLU A 79 -29.76 17.54 2.63
C GLU A 79 -29.21 17.08 3.99
N VAL A 80 -28.28 17.84 4.58
CA VAL A 80 -27.60 17.47 5.84
C VAL A 80 -28.56 17.22 7.01
N SER A 81 -29.74 17.85 7.00
CA SER A 81 -30.79 17.66 8.01
C SER A 81 -31.46 16.28 7.96
N LEU A 82 -31.27 15.50 6.89
CA LEU A 82 -31.75 14.12 6.77
C LEU A 82 -30.72 13.09 7.24
N ALA A 83 -29.49 13.50 7.55
CA ALA A 83 -28.46 12.59 8.04
C ALA A 83 -28.70 12.23 9.52
N ASP A 84 -28.34 11.00 9.90
CA ASP A 84 -28.39 10.57 11.29
C ASP A 84 -27.46 11.41 12.17
N ASP A 85 -27.86 11.66 13.42
CA ASP A 85 -27.07 12.42 14.41
C ASP A 85 -25.63 11.89 14.53
N SER A 86 -25.44 10.58 14.45
CA SER A 86 -24.12 9.93 14.51
C SER A 86 -23.18 10.30 13.34
N VAL A 87 -23.73 10.66 12.17
CA VAL A 87 -22.96 11.15 11.03
C VAL A 87 -22.54 12.60 11.28
N LEU A 88 -23.46 13.43 11.78
CA LEU A 88 -23.21 14.83 12.09
C LEU A 88 -22.16 15.00 13.19
N GLU A 89 -22.21 14.18 14.24
CA GLU A 89 -21.20 14.18 15.31
C GLU A 89 -19.79 13.90 14.78
N ARG A 90 -19.65 12.95 13.85
CA ARG A 90 -18.36 12.68 13.20
C ARG A 90 -17.90 13.83 12.32
N LEU A 91 -18.82 14.49 11.61
CA LEU A 91 -18.49 15.68 10.83
C LEU A 91 -18.04 16.85 11.71
N ASN A 92 -18.65 17.05 12.88
CA ASN A 92 -18.26 18.13 13.80
C ASN A 92 -16.78 18.06 14.19
N SER A 93 -16.25 16.85 14.41
CA SER A 93 -14.82 16.64 14.70
C SER A 93 -13.87 17.11 13.59
N VAL A 94 -14.35 17.19 12.35
CA VAL A 94 -13.60 17.61 11.17
C VAL A 94 -13.82 19.10 10.86
N MET A 95 -14.97 19.64 11.26
CA MET A 95 -15.38 21.03 11.01
C MET A 95 -14.98 21.99 12.14
N GLU A 96 -14.73 21.51 13.35
CA GLU A 96 -14.26 22.35 14.45
C GLU A 96 -12.76 22.63 14.32
N PRO A 97 -12.34 23.88 14.03
CA PRO A 97 -10.94 24.25 13.89
C PRO A 97 -10.36 24.47 15.29
N GLU A 98 -10.08 23.36 15.99
CA GLU A 98 -9.62 23.33 17.38
C GLU A 98 -10.56 24.00 18.39
N ARG A 99 -10.72 23.33 19.54
CA ARG A 99 -11.43 23.89 20.68
C ARG A 99 -10.81 25.23 21.05
N LYS A 100 -11.57 26.32 20.93
CA LYS A 100 -11.32 27.52 21.73
C LYS A 100 -11.53 27.13 23.19
N LEU A 101 -10.43 26.79 23.88
CA LEU A 101 -10.35 26.85 25.34
C LEU A 101 -10.25 28.32 25.77
#